data_AF-A0A6A3C7C4-F1
#
_entry.id   AF-A0A6A3C7C4-F1
#
_cell.length_a   1.000
_cell.length_b   1.000
_cell.length_c   1.000
_cell.angle_alpha   90.00
_cell.angle_beta   90.00
_cell.angle_gamma   90.00
#
_symmetry.space_group_name_H-M   'P 1'
#
loop_
_entity.id
_entity.type
_entity.pdbx_description
1 polymer ?
#
loop_
_entity_poly.entity_id
_entity_poly.type
_entity_poly.pdbx_seq_one_letter_code
_entity_poly.pdbx_strand_id
1 'polypeptide(L)'
;MDRMLQGLSDYAINLVVKKAKEQAGKVLILMKDRFSTIFSHDNDSMPRVWTGKEDIKTITKDARTASLRLLAVMAAIRLDEKPDKIENILFSSLMEGTVTSPDPLASITWEEVPPENTLITPVQCKSLWRQFKAETEFTVTQAISAQEAYKQSNSWLPPPWAIAAMVILGFNEFMLLLRNPLYLMFLFVAFLISKAMWVTMDVPGQFQHGTLAGLISISSRFLPTVINLLKRLAEEAQGHQTPESPGQQSSVAFQSFRNQTQPSATSSIPESSVSSNVCVSDGGIEYSSPNFTQRRRNTKT
;
A
#
# COMPACT_ATOMS: atom_id res chain seq x y z
N MET A 1 -49.26 -5.52 -53.82
CA MET A 1 -48.78 -6.44 -52.75
C MET A 1 -48.19 -5.66 -51.57
N ASP A 2 -47.26 -4.74 -51.83
CA ASP A 2 -47.07 -3.41 -51.19
C ASP A 2 -47.43 -3.32 -49.71
N ARG A 3 -48.72 -3.26 -49.30
CA ARG A 3 -49.10 -3.17 -47.87
C ARG A 3 -48.54 -4.31 -47.00
N MET A 4 -48.34 -5.51 -47.55
CA MET A 4 -47.68 -6.63 -46.84
C MET A 4 -46.15 -6.47 -46.79
N LEU A 5 -45.54 -5.94 -47.85
CA LEU A 5 -44.10 -5.68 -47.92
C LEU A 5 -43.71 -4.53 -46.98
N GLN A 6 -44.53 -3.48 -46.94
CA GLN A 6 -44.39 -2.34 -46.02
C GLN A 6 -44.46 -2.83 -44.57
N GLY A 7 -45.50 -3.56 -44.19
CA GLY A 7 -45.62 -4.09 -42.81
C GLY A 7 -44.47 -5.02 -42.40
N LEU A 8 -43.87 -5.76 -43.34
CA LEU A 8 -42.66 -6.56 -43.09
C LEU A 8 -41.42 -5.68 -42.90
N SER A 9 -41.25 -4.65 -43.73
CA SER A 9 -40.18 -3.65 -43.62
C SER A 9 -40.25 -2.90 -42.30
N ASP A 10 -41.43 -2.38 -41.96
CA ASP A 10 -41.70 -1.65 -40.72
C ASP A 10 -41.42 -2.54 -39.49
N TYR A 11 -41.81 -3.82 -39.54
CA TYR A 11 -41.48 -4.79 -38.48
C TYR A 11 -39.97 -5.02 -38.34
N ALA A 12 -39.26 -5.20 -39.45
CA ALA A 12 -37.80 -5.41 -39.45
C ALA A 12 -37.05 -4.18 -38.89
N ILE A 13 -37.43 -2.98 -39.32
CA ILE A 13 -36.87 -1.71 -38.81
C ILE A 13 -37.15 -1.58 -37.31
N ASN A 14 -38.39 -1.79 -36.85
CA ASN A 14 -38.74 -1.73 -35.43
C ASN A 14 -37.97 -2.75 -34.58
N LEU A 15 -37.71 -3.95 -35.11
CA LEU A 15 -36.91 -4.97 -34.43
C LEU A 15 -35.44 -4.54 -34.28
N VAL A 16 -34.84 -3.97 -35.33
CA VAL A 16 -33.48 -3.41 -35.31
C VAL A 16 -33.39 -2.22 -34.34
N VAL A 17 -34.32 -1.26 -34.41
CA VAL A 17 -34.39 -0.10 -33.51
C VAL A 17 -34.51 -0.55 -32.04
N LYS A 18 -35.36 -1.55 -31.75
CA LYS A 18 -35.51 -2.13 -30.41
C LYS A 18 -34.21 -2.76 -29.91
N LYS A 19 -33.50 -3.49 -30.77
CA LYS A 19 -32.21 -4.12 -30.41
C LYS A 19 -31.07 -3.11 -30.26
N ALA A 20 -31.03 -2.07 -31.08
CA ALA A 20 -30.09 -0.96 -30.94
C ALA A 20 -30.27 -0.24 -29.61
N LYS A 21 -31.53 0.06 -29.22
CA LYS A 21 -31.86 0.66 -27.90
C LYS A 21 -31.47 -0.25 -26.73
N GLU A 22 -31.62 -1.58 -26.85
CA GLU A 22 -31.18 -2.54 -25.83
C GLU A 22 -29.65 -2.57 -25.63
N GLN A 23 -28.87 -2.34 -26.68
CA GLN A 23 -27.40 -2.29 -26.60
C GLN A 23 -26.88 -0.91 -26.18
N ALA A 24 -27.50 0.18 -26.65
CA ALA A 24 -27.19 1.54 -26.21
C ALA A 24 -27.38 1.71 -24.69
N GLY A 25 -28.39 1.06 -24.10
CA GLY A 25 -28.57 1.00 -22.64
C GLY A 25 -27.43 0.31 -21.87
N LYS A 26 -26.54 -0.42 -22.55
CA LYS A 26 -25.37 -1.12 -21.98
C LYS A 26 -24.04 -0.45 -22.36
N VAL A 27 -24.08 0.69 -23.07
CA VAL A 27 -22.91 1.36 -23.67
C VAL A 27 -21.75 1.58 -22.69
N LEU A 28 -22.02 1.94 -21.44
CA LEU A 28 -20.97 2.17 -20.43
C LEU A 28 -20.14 0.91 -20.15
N ILE A 29 -20.77 -0.26 -20.11
CA ILE A 29 -20.09 -1.55 -19.91
C ILE A 29 -19.23 -1.85 -21.14
N LEU A 30 -19.81 -1.74 -22.34
CA LEU A 30 -19.10 -1.97 -23.61
C LEU A 30 -17.91 -1.01 -23.79
N MET A 31 -18.03 0.25 -23.36
CA MET A 31 -16.94 1.23 -23.33
C MET A 31 -15.81 0.83 -22.37
N LYS A 32 -16.14 0.29 -21.19
CA LYS A 32 -15.16 -0.20 -20.20
C LYS A 32 -14.49 -1.49 -20.66
N ASP A 33 -15.23 -2.41 -21.27
CA ASP A 33 -14.68 -3.62 -21.88
C ASP A 33 -13.69 -3.24 -22.99
N ARG A 34 -14.09 -2.34 -23.90
CA ARG A 34 -13.21 -1.84 -24.97
C ARG A 34 -11.97 -1.13 -24.42
N PHE A 35 -12.12 -0.34 -23.35
CA PHE A 35 -10.99 0.28 -22.67
C PHE A 35 -10.03 -0.78 -22.12
N SER A 36 -10.54 -1.77 -21.38
CA SER A 36 -9.72 -2.83 -20.78
C SER A 36 -9.05 -3.73 -21.82
N THR A 37 -9.69 -4.00 -22.96
CA THR A 37 -9.02 -4.77 -24.05
C THR A 37 -7.76 -4.07 -24.56
N ILE A 38 -7.77 -2.74 -24.72
CA ILE A 38 -6.62 -1.99 -25.27
C ILE A 38 -5.62 -1.58 -24.18
N PHE A 39 -6.12 -1.24 -22.99
CA PHE A 39 -5.29 -0.81 -21.87
C PHE A 39 -4.55 -1.97 -21.19
N SER A 40 -5.27 -3.07 -20.93
CA SER A 40 -4.81 -4.19 -20.10
C SER A 40 -4.14 -5.32 -20.90
N HIS A 41 -4.10 -5.25 -22.23
CA HIS A 41 -3.49 -6.26 -23.09
C HIS A 41 -2.51 -5.61 -24.08
N ASP A 42 -1.62 -6.42 -24.65
CA ASP A 42 -0.75 -6.03 -25.76
C ASP A 42 -1.27 -6.53 -27.12
N ASN A 43 -0.58 -6.16 -28.21
CA ASN A 43 -0.98 -6.49 -29.58
C ASN A 43 -1.24 -8.00 -29.80
N ASP A 44 -0.47 -8.86 -29.12
CA ASP A 44 -0.63 -10.33 -29.14
C ASP A 44 -1.77 -10.85 -28.26
N SER A 45 -2.67 -9.96 -27.77
CA SER A 45 -3.78 -10.23 -26.85
C SER A 45 -3.36 -10.80 -25.48
N MET A 46 -2.08 -10.76 -25.14
CA MET A 46 -1.55 -11.16 -23.84
C MET A 46 -1.72 -10.03 -22.79
N PRO A 47 -1.96 -10.33 -21.50
CA PRO A 47 -2.03 -9.33 -20.46
C PRO A 47 -0.77 -8.45 -20.38
N ARG A 48 -0.96 -7.13 -20.37
CA ARG A 48 0.13 -6.14 -20.41
C ARG A 48 0.79 -6.01 -19.03
N VAL A 49 2.12 -6.12 -19.01
CA VAL A 49 2.95 -5.88 -17.81
C VAL A 49 3.58 -4.49 -17.89
N TRP A 50 3.50 -3.71 -16.81
CA TRP A 50 4.01 -2.34 -16.74
C TRP A 50 5.51 -2.30 -16.41
N THR A 51 6.36 -2.64 -17.39
CA THR A 51 7.82 -2.79 -17.20
C THR A 51 8.65 -1.50 -17.33
N GLY A 52 8.00 -0.35 -17.45
CA GLY A 52 8.64 0.97 -17.36
C GLY A 52 9.01 1.62 -18.68
N LYS A 53 9.08 0.82 -19.75
CA LYS A 53 9.32 1.24 -21.14
C LYS A 53 8.05 1.72 -21.87
N GLU A 54 6.87 1.46 -21.31
CA GLU A 54 5.57 1.74 -21.94
C GLU A 54 5.07 3.15 -21.61
N ASP A 55 4.65 3.92 -22.62
CA ASP A 55 4.00 5.23 -22.39
C ASP A 55 2.55 5.06 -21.96
N ILE A 56 2.32 4.91 -20.65
CA ILE A 56 0.96 4.74 -20.08
C ILE A 56 0.04 5.91 -20.50
N LYS A 57 0.59 7.13 -20.69
CA LYS A 57 -0.16 8.29 -21.18
C LYS A 57 -0.69 8.11 -22.61
N THR A 58 0.08 7.53 -23.53
CA THR A 58 -0.37 7.30 -24.92
C THR A 58 -1.33 6.13 -24.99
N ILE A 59 -1.05 5.02 -24.29
CA ILE A 59 -1.94 3.86 -24.15
C ILE A 59 -3.29 4.28 -23.55
N THR A 60 -3.29 5.13 -22.51
CA THR A 60 -4.52 5.70 -21.93
C THR A 60 -5.28 6.55 -22.94
N LYS A 61 -4.60 7.37 -23.75
CA LYS A 61 -5.24 8.19 -24.79
C LYS A 61 -5.87 7.32 -25.88
N ASP A 62 -5.19 6.27 -26.32
CA ASP A 62 -5.70 5.36 -27.36
C ASP A 62 -6.88 4.51 -26.88
N ALA A 63 -6.76 3.90 -25.69
CA ALA A 63 -7.87 3.16 -25.08
C ALA A 63 -9.11 4.05 -24.87
N ARG A 64 -8.92 5.31 -24.42
CA ARG A 64 -10.00 6.31 -24.34
C ARG A 64 -10.55 6.67 -25.72
N THR A 65 -9.71 6.81 -26.74
CA THR A 65 -10.10 7.09 -28.14
C THR A 65 -11.00 5.97 -28.69
N ALA A 66 -10.62 4.71 -28.51
CA ALA A 66 -11.41 3.57 -28.95
C ALA A 66 -12.77 3.45 -28.22
N SER A 67 -12.82 3.71 -26.91
CA SER A 67 -14.08 3.75 -26.17
C SER A 67 -14.97 4.94 -26.56
N LEU A 68 -14.39 6.08 -26.95
CA LEU A 68 -15.16 7.23 -27.44
C LEU A 68 -15.75 6.98 -28.85
N ARG A 69 -15.03 6.28 -29.73
CA ARG A 69 -15.59 5.77 -31.00
C ARG A 69 -16.78 4.85 -30.78
N LEU A 70 -16.69 3.94 -29.80
CA LEU A 70 -17.79 3.05 -29.47
C LEU A 70 -19.03 3.81 -28.98
N LEU A 71 -18.84 4.88 -28.20
CA LEU A 71 -19.93 5.79 -27.82
C LEU A 71 -20.53 6.52 -29.04
N ALA A 72 -19.71 7.00 -29.98
CA ALA A 72 -20.18 7.65 -31.20
C ALA A 72 -21.00 6.71 -32.11
N VAL A 73 -20.59 5.44 -32.22
CA VAL A 73 -21.34 4.39 -32.95
C VAL A 73 -22.64 4.03 -32.22
N MET A 74 -22.65 4.03 -30.89
CA MET A 74 -23.85 3.73 -30.08
C MET A 74 -24.83 4.88 -29.95
N ALA A 75 -24.50 6.10 -30.40
CA ALA A 75 -25.33 7.29 -30.21
C ALA A 75 -26.50 7.42 -31.20
N ALA A 76 -26.39 6.87 -32.42
CA ALA A 76 -27.39 7.02 -33.47
C ALA A 76 -27.48 5.80 -34.42
N ILE A 77 -28.68 5.55 -34.96
CA ILE A 77 -28.96 4.54 -35.98
C ILE A 77 -28.67 5.14 -37.37
N ARG A 78 -27.78 4.50 -38.14
CA ARG A 78 -27.36 4.91 -39.49
C ARG A 78 -27.92 3.93 -40.54
N LEU A 79 -29.21 4.00 -40.83
CA LEU A 79 -29.84 3.15 -41.87
C LEU A 79 -29.73 3.74 -43.29
N ASP A 80 -29.67 5.07 -43.42
CA ASP A 80 -29.77 5.77 -44.71
C ASP A 80 -28.41 6.15 -45.35
N GLU A 81 -27.29 5.63 -44.82
CA GLU A 81 -25.89 5.99 -45.18
C GLU A 81 -25.52 7.49 -45.11
N LYS A 82 -26.43 8.35 -44.64
CA LYS A 82 -26.23 9.80 -44.49
C LYS A 82 -25.01 10.09 -43.58
N PRO A 83 -24.11 11.02 -43.98
CA PRO A 83 -23.01 11.44 -43.12
C PRO A 83 -23.56 12.19 -41.90
N ASP A 84 -22.87 12.04 -40.76
CA ASP A 84 -23.09 12.85 -39.57
C ASP A 84 -21.76 13.32 -38.97
N LYS A 85 -21.84 14.34 -38.11
CA LYS A 85 -20.68 14.91 -37.39
C LYS A 85 -20.51 14.37 -35.96
N ILE A 86 -21.23 13.31 -35.55
CA ILE A 86 -21.27 12.84 -34.15
C ILE A 86 -19.87 12.53 -33.61
N GLU A 87 -19.08 11.74 -34.35
CA GLU A 87 -17.72 11.35 -33.90
C GLU A 87 -16.85 12.61 -33.69
N ASN A 88 -16.83 13.52 -34.66
CA ASN A 88 -16.03 14.74 -34.61
C ASN A 88 -16.44 15.65 -33.43
N ILE A 89 -17.74 15.86 -33.22
CA ILE A 89 -18.28 16.66 -32.10
C ILE A 89 -17.89 16.05 -30.75
N LEU A 90 -18.05 14.73 -30.61
CA LEU A 90 -17.65 14.02 -29.39
C LEU A 90 -16.14 14.13 -29.14
N PHE A 91 -15.29 13.94 -30.16
CA PHE A 91 -13.84 14.04 -29.99
C PHE A 91 -13.37 15.43 -29.57
N SER A 92 -13.75 16.49 -30.30
CA SER A 92 -13.30 17.85 -29.97
C SER A 92 -13.82 18.33 -28.62
N SER A 93 -15.05 17.96 -28.23
CA SER A 93 -15.62 18.37 -26.94
C SER A 93 -15.10 17.54 -25.75
N LEU A 94 -14.94 16.22 -25.92
CA LEU A 94 -14.72 15.29 -24.79
C LEU A 94 -13.27 14.79 -24.63
N MET A 95 -12.47 14.80 -25.69
CA MET A 95 -11.06 14.39 -25.68
C MET A 95 -10.12 15.59 -25.63
N GLU A 96 -10.32 16.57 -26.51
CA GLU A 96 -9.47 17.77 -26.58
C GLU A 96 -9.84 18.81 -25.52
N GLY A 97 -11.07 18.75 -24.99
CA GLY A 97 -11.56 19.66 -23.98
C GLY A 97 -11.81 21.07 -24.50
N THR A 98 -11.94 21.22 -25.82
CA THR A 98 -12.12 22.50 -26.50
C THR A 98 -13.46 23.12 -26.09
N VAL A 99 -13.41 24.11 -25.20
CA VAL A 99 -14.59 24.79 -24.66
C VAL A 99 -15.11 25.84 -25.66
N THR A 100 -15.51 25.41 -26.85
CA THR A 100 -16.26 26.27 -27.77
C THR A 100 -17.59 26.67 -27.13
N SER A 101 -17.85 27.98 -27.13
CA SER A 101 -19.18 28.53 -26.88
C SER A 101 -19.84 28.82 -28.22
N PRO A 102 -21.06 28.31 -28.52
CA PRO A 102 -21.90 27.48 -27.65
C PRO A 102 -21.43 26.02 -27.55
N ASP A 103 -21.75 25.39 -26.41
CA ASP A 103 -21.41 23.98 -26.15
C ASP A 103 -22.30 23.02 -26.96
N PRO A 104 -21.76 22.27 -27.94
CA PRO A 104 -22.56 21.40 -28.79
C PRO A 104 -23.19 20.23 -28.03
N LEU A 105 -22.63 19.84 -26.87
CA LEU A 105 -23.16 18.76 -26.03
C LEU A 105 -24.18 19.23 -24.98
N ALA A 106 -24.56 20.51 -25.00
CA ALA A 106 -25.74 21.01 -24.29
C ALA A 106 -27.04 20.82 -25.08
N SER A 107 -26.96 20.42 -26.35
CA SER A 107 -28.12 20.15 -27.21
C SER A 107 -28.85 18.86 -26.81
N ILE A 108 -30.19 18.85 -26.97
CA ILE A 108 -31.05 17.69 -26.67
C ILE A 108 -31.06 16.70 -27.84
N THR A 109 -30.85 17.20 -29.06
CA THR A 109 -30.90 16.46 -30.33
C THR A 109 -29.65 16.74 -31.16
N TRP A 110 -29.16 15.73 -31.89
CA TRP A 110 -28.09 15.90 -32.87
C TRP A 110 -28.61 16.67 -34.10
N GLU A 111 -27.83 17.65 -34.59
CA GLU A 111 -28.25 18.57 -35.65
C GLU A 111 -28.53 17.88 -37.01
N GLU A 112 -27.92 16.72 -37.26
CA GLU A 112 -27.99 15.98 -38.53
C GLU A 112 -28.74 14.64 -38.42
N VAL A 113 -29.32 14.30 -37.25
CA VAL A 113 -29.96 13.00 -37.01
C VAL A 113 -31.42 13.20 -36.58
N PRO A 114 -32.40 12.54 -37.25
CA PRO A 114 -33.78 12.60 -36.79
C PRO A 114 -33.94 11.95 -35.39
N PRO A 115 -34.87 12.44 -34.56
CA PRO A 115 -35.00 12.01 -33.16
C PRO A 115 -35.34 10.52 -33.03
N GLU A 116 -36.03 9.93 -34.01
CA GLU A 116 -36.38 8.50 -34.05
C GLU A 116 -35.15 7.58 -34.10
N ASN A 117 -34.11 8.02 -34.81
CA ASN A 117 -32.82 7.33 -34.96
C ASN A 117 -31.81 7.68 -33.84
N THR A 118 -32.11 8.65 -32.97
CA THR A 118 -31.25 8.97 -31.83
C THR A 118 -31.39 7.90 -30.75
N LEU A 119 -30.26 7.33 -30.32
CA LEU A 119 -30.18 6.33 -29.25
C LEU A 119 -29.71 6.93 -27.93
N ILE A 120 -28.76 7.87 -28.01
CA ILE A 120 -28.15 8.55 -26.86
C ILE A 120 -28.08 10.05 -27.19
N THR A 121 -28.59 10.90 -26.30
CA THR A 121 -28.55 12.36 -26.51
C THR A 121 -27.15 12.93 -26.25
N PRO A 122 -26.79 14.10 -26.82
CA PRO A 122 -25.49 14.74 -26.58
C PRO A 122 -25.18 14.94 -25.09
N VAL A 123 -26.19 15.34 -24.31
CA VAL A 123 -26.12 15.47 -22.84
C VAL A 123 -25.83 14.12 -22.14
N GLN A 124 -26.45 13.03 -22.61
CA GLN A 124 -26.19 11.68 -22.10
C GLN A 124 -24.78 11.20 -22.46
N CYS A 125 -24.29 11.45 -23.68
CA CYS A 125 -22.89 11.17 -24.04
C CYS A 125 -21.91 11.90 -23.12
N LYS A 126 -22.21 13.15 -22.74
CA LYS A 126 -21.42 13.97 -21.82
C LYS A 126 -21.40 13.43 -20.39
N SER A 127 -22.52 12.89 -19.88
CA SER A 127 -22.57 12.26 -18.55
C SER A 127 -21.91 10.87 -18.55
N LEU A 128 -22.19 10.03 -19.56
CA LEU A 128 -21.56 8.73 -19.77
C LEU A 128 -20.03 8.85 -19.85
N TRP A 129 -19.50 9.85 -20.57
CA TRP A 129 -18.06 10.08 -20.65
C TRP A 129 -17.43 10.49 -19.31
N ARG A 130 -18.16 11.28 -18.49
CA ARG A 130 -17.70 11.63 -17.14
C ARG A 130 -17.65 10.40 -16.23
N GLN A 131 -18.70 9.59 -16.24
CA GLN A 131 -18.77 8.34 -15.47
C GLN A 131 -17.71 7.32 -15.93
N PHE A 132 -17.57 7.10 -17.24
CA PHE A 132 -16.53 6.26 -17.82
C PHE A 132 -15.12 6.69 -17.41
N LYS A 133 -14.82 8.00 -17.40
CA LYS A 133 -13.52 8.49 -16.94
C LYS A 133 -13.29 8.20 -15.46
N ALA A 134 -14.26 8.47 -14.59
CA ALA A 134 -14.14 8.18 -13.16
C ALA A 134 -13.96 6.67 -12.89
N GLU A 135 -14.70 5.80 -13.57
CA GLU A 135 -14.61 4.35 -13.41
C GLU A 135 -13.33 3.73 -14.01
N THR A 136 -12.63 4.42 -14.93
CA THR A 136 -11.34 3.97 -15.50
C THR A 136 -10.12 4.64 -14.85
N GLU A 137 -10.30 5.75 -14.14
CA GLU A 137 -9.22 6.52 -13.51
C GLU A 137 -8.45 5.72 -12.46
N PHE A 138 -9.13 4.88 -11.67
CA PHE A 138 -8.46 3.97 -10.73
C PHE A 138 -7.53 2.99 -11.44
N THR A 139 -7.97 2.36 -12.54
CA THR A 139 -7.16 1.41 -13.34
C THR A 139 -5.94 2.09 -13.97
N VAL A 140 -6.10 3.33 -14.48
CA VAL A 140 -4.98 4.13 -15.00
C VAL A 140 -4.00 4.49 -13.89
N THR A 141 -4.50 4.89 -12.72
CA THR A 141 -3.66 5.28 -11.56
C THR A 141 -2.89 4.08 -11.01
N GLN A 142 -3.52 2.90 -10.96
CA GLN A 142 -2.88 1.64 -10.56
C GLN A 142 -1.76 1.22 -11.55
N ALA A 143 -1.95 1.41 -12.85
CA ALA A 143 -0.90 1.17 -13.83
C ALA A 143 0.30 2.13 -13.65
N ILE A 144 0.03 3.41 -13.40
CA ILE A 144 1.06 4.42 -13.14
C ILE A 144 1.85 4.07 -11.87
N SER A 145 1.18 3.76 -10.75
CA SER A 145 1.86 3.42 -9.51
C SER A 145 2.60 2.08 -9.59
N ALA A 146 2.09 1.08 -10.32
CA ALA A 146 2.81 -0.15 -10.62
C ALA A 146 4.08 0.11 -11.43
N GLN A 147 4.02 0.98 -12.45
CA GLN A 147 5.17 1.34 -13.26
C GLN A 147 6.20 2.16 -12.47
N GLU A 148 5.76 3.07 -11.61
CA GLU A 148 6.65 3.85 -10.76
C GLU A 148 7.31 2.97 -9.70
N ALA A 149 6.57 2.04 -9.08
CA ALA A 149 7.14 1.01 -8.20
C ALA A 149 8.16 0.11 -8.92
N TYR A 150 7.94 -0.23 -10.20
CA TYR A 150 8.91 -0.98 -11.01
C TYR A 150 10.16 -0.16 -11.33
N LYS A 151 10.02 1.15 -11.59
CA LYS A 151 11.15 2.08 -11.77
C LYS A 151 11.94 2.27 -10.46
N GLN A 152 11.25 2.33 -9.32
CA GLN A 152 11.87 2.43 -7.99
C GLN A 152 12.52 1.12 -7.54
N SER A 153 11.97 -0.05 -7.87
CA SER A 153 12.54 -1.35 -7.43
C SER A 153 13.91 -1.63 -8.04
N ASN A 154 14.22 -1.10 -9.22
CA ASN A 154 15.57 -1.12 -9.80
C ASN A 154 16.60 -0.33 -8.97
N SER A 155 16.16 0.56 -8.06
CA SER A 155 17.02 1.23 -7.07
C SER A 155 17.08 0.49 -5.72
N TRP A 156 16.27 -0.56 -5.52
CA TRP A 156 16.23 -1.36 -4.28
C TRP A 156 17.33 -2.44 -4.21
N LEU A 157 18.48 -2.19 -4.86
CA LEU A 157 19.70 -2.88 -4.49
C LEU A 157 20.11 -2.42 -3.09
N PRO A 158 20.56 -3.31 -2.19
CA PRO A 158 21.12 -2.89 -0.91
C PRO A 158 22.31 -1.93 -1.17
N PRO A 159 22.51 -0.88 -0.35
CA PRO A 159 23.56 0.11 -0.60
C PRO A 159 24.95 -0.53 -0.80
N PRO A 160 25.88 0.09 -1.56
CA PRO A 160 27.19 -0.50 -1.83
C PRO A 160 27.97 -0.92 -0.57
N TRP A 161 27.81 -0.21 0.55
CA TRP A 161 28.39 -0.60 1.84
C TRP A 161 27.78 -1.89 2.42
N ALA A 162 26.48 -2.14 2.19
CA ALA A 162 25.79 -3.34 2.64
C ALA A 162 26.13 -4.55 1.75
N ILE A 163 26.33 -4.32 0.44
CA ILE A 163 26.88 -5.33 -0.48
C ILE A 163 28.29 -5.73 -0.02
N ALA A 164 29.17 -4.74 0.23
CA ALA A 164 30.51 -5.00 0.75
C ALA A 164 30.50 -5.74 2.10
N ALA A 165 29.62 -5.34 3.04
CA ALA A 165 29.46 -6.03 4.31
C ALA A 165 29.01 -7.49 4.15
N MET A 166 28.04 -7.78 3.26
CA MET A 166 27.60 -9.15 2.98
C MET A 166 28.69 -10.01 2.33
N VAL A 167 29.58 -9.42 1.52
CA VAL A 167 30.73 -10.12 0.93
C VAL A 167 31.83 -10.40 1.96
N ILE A 168 32.08 -9.47 2.89
CA ILE A 168 33.16 -9.58 3.90
C ILE A 168 32.76 -10.47 5.08
N LEU A 169 31.54 -10.36 5.60
CA LEU A 169 31.04 -11.19 6.72
C LEU A 169 30.47 -12.53 6.24
N GLY A 170 30.04 -12.62 4.98
CA GLY A 170 29.21 -13.71 4.49
C GLY A 170 27.73 -13.52 4.87
N PHE A 171 26.83 -13.94 3.97
CA PHE A 171 25.39 -13.71 4.10
C PHE A 171 24.77 -14.32 5.38
N ASN A 172 25.24 -15.49 5.81
CA ASN A 172 24.75 -16.16 7.02
C ASN A 172 25.05 -15.36 8.30
N GLU A 173 26.29 -14.88 8.44
CA GLU A 173 26.72 -14.14 9.63
C GLU A 173 26.11 -12.73 9.67
N PHE A 174 25.97 -12.10 8.51
CA PHE A 174 25.23 -10.84 8.37
C PHE A 174 23.75 -10.98 8.78
N MET A 175 23.08 -12.06 8.37
CA MET A 175 21.71 -12.37 8.81
C MET A 175 21.62 -12.66 10.31
N LEU A 176 22.58 -13.39 10.88
CA LEU A 176 22.65 -13.66 12.32
C LEU A 176 22.85 -12.36 13.12
N LEU A 177 23.73 -11.48 12.66
CA LEU A 177 24.02 -10.18 13.25
C LEU A 177 22.81 -9.24 13.20
N LEU A 178 22.06 -9.19 12.10
CA LEU A 178 20.83 -8.39 11.99
C LEU A 178 19.68 -8.97 12.82
N ARG A 179 19.56 -10.30 12.90
CA ARG A 179 18.43 -10.99 13.58
C ARG A 179 18.59 -11.07 15.10
N ASN A 180 19.81 -10.95 15.63
CA ASN A 180 20.08 -11.05 17.06
C ASN A 180 20.43 -9.67 17.66
N PRO A 181 19.56 -9.10 18.52
CA PRO A 181 19.75 -7.75 19.05
C PRO A 181 21.00 -7.60 19.93
N LEU A 182 21.56 -8.70 20.48
CA LEU A 182 22.77 -8.65 21.30
C LEU A 182 24.03 -8.31 20.48
N TYR A 183 24.14 -8.83 19.25
CA TYR A 183 25.26 -8.49 18.37
C TYR A 183 25.17 -7.05 17.84
N LEU A 184 23.95 -6.56 17.57
CA LEU A 184 23.73 -5.15 17.26
C LEU A 184 24.12 -4.23 18.44
N MET A 185 23.77 -4.60 19.68
CA MET A 185 24.18 -3.83 20.86
C MET A 185 25.70 -3.84 21.08
N PHE A 186 26.36 -4.99 20.91
CA PHE A 186 27.83 -5.07 20.97
C PHE A 186 28.50 -4.21 19.89
N LEU A 187 28.03 -4.29 18.63
CA LEU A 187 28.55 -3.48 17.53
C LEU A 187 28.30 -1.98 17.74
N PHE A 188 27.13 -1.61 18.26
CA PHE A 188 26.80 -0.22 18.60
C PHE A 188 27.72 0.34 19.70
N VAL A 189 27.98 -0.42 20.76
CA VAL A 189 28.93 -0.03 21.82
C VAL A 189 30.36 0.06 21.26
N ALA A 190 30.80 -0.92 20.45
CA ALA A 190 32.11 -0.89 19.81
C ALA A 190 32.27 0.30 18.83
N PHE A 191 31.20 0.68 18.11
CA PHE A 191 31.15 1.87 17.27
C PHE A 191 31.22 3.15 18.09
N LEU A 192 30.49 3.25 19.21
CA LEU A 192 30.56 4.41 20.11
C LEU A 192 31.96 4.58 20.72
N ILE A 193 32.61 3.49 21.12
CA ILE A 193 34.00 3.50 21.62
C ILE A 193 34.97 3.91 20.51
N SER A 194 34.86 3.33 19.32
CA SER A 194 35.69 3.68 18.16
C SER A 194 35.51 5.14 17.74
N LYS A 195 34.28 5.65 17.77
CA LYS A 195 33.93 7.05 17.45
C LYS A 195 34.39 8.01 18.55
N ALA A 196 34.37 7.60 19.81
CA ALA A 196 34.97 8.36 20.90
C ALA A 196 36.50 8.43 20.73
N MET A 197 37.16 7.30 20.46
CA MET A 197 38.60 7.26 20.16
C MET A 197 38.96 8.15 18.97
N TRP A 198 38.21 8.08 17.86
CA TRP A 198 38.41 8.92 16.68
C TRP A 198 38.28 10.42 17.01
N VAL A 199 37.30 10.82 17.82
CA VAL A 199 37.12 12.22 18.26
C VAL A 199 38.22 12.66 19.23
N THR A 200 38.75 11.78 20.09
CA THR A 200 39.91 12.09 20.94
C THR A 200 41.24 12.07 20.17
N MET A 201 41.28 11.37 19.04
CA MET A 201 42.43 11.29 18.13
C MET A 201 42.27 12.30 16.98
N ASP A 202 41.82 13.51 17.30
CA ASP A 202 41.87 14.63 16.37
C ASP A 202 43.34 15.11 16.25
N VAL A 203 43.96 14.76 15.12
CA VAL A 203 45.39 14.94 14.84
C VAL A 203 45.64 16.34 14.26
N PRO A 204 45.66 17.35 15.12
CA PRO A 204 46.80 18.27 15.12
C PRO A 204 47.44 18.47 16.51
N GLY A 205 46.69 18.23 17.59
CA GLY A 205 47.03 18.78 18.92
C GLY A 205 48.15 18.07 19.68
N GLN A 206 48.21 16.73 19.65
CA GLN A 206 49.06 15.95 20.59
C GLN A 206 50.45 15.58 20.05
N PHE A 207 50.83 16.00 18.85
CA PHE A 207 52.14 15.64 18.25
C PHE A 207 53.34 16.40 18.82
N GLN A 208 53.15 17.27 19.81
CA GLN A 208 54.28 17.96 20.47
C GLN A 208 54.95 17.12 21.58
N HIS A 209 54.25 16.20 22.25
CA HIS A 209 54.78 15.51 23.45
C HIS A 209 54.45 13.99 23.52
N GLY A 210 55.23 13.18 22.79
CA GLY A 210 55.64 11.82 23.19
C GLY A 210 54.54 10.80 23.57
N THR A 211 54.02 10.09 22.57
CA THR A 211 52.94 9.07 22.69
C THR A 211 53.22 7.88 23.61
N LEU A 212 54.47 7.66 24.06
CA LEU A 212 54.82 6.54 24.94
C LEU A 212 54.46 6.75 26.43
N ALA A 213 54.33 7.99 26.89
CA ALA A 213 54.19 8.29 28.32
C ALA A 213 52.76 8.06 28.87
N GLY A 214 51.72 8.37 28.07
CA GLY A 214 50.33 8.34 28.53
C GLY A 214 49.81 6.93 28.88
N LEU A 215 50.11 5.95 28.03
CA LEU A 215 49.59 4.58 28.16
C LEU A 215 50.17 3.81 29.37
N ILE A 216 51.39 4.16 29.80
CA ILE A 216 52.05 3.53 30.96
C ILE A 216 51.53 4.13 32.29
N SER A 217 51.20 5.43 32.31
CA SER A 217 50.69 6.13 33.50
C SER A 217 49.26 5.69 33.89
N ILE A 218 48.42 5.36 32.90
CA ILE A 218 47.01 4.98 33.14
C ILE A 218 46.88 3.53 33.63
N SER A 219 47.65 2.59 33.06
CA SER A 219 47.60 1.18 33.47
C SER A 219 48.12 0.95 34.90
N SER A 220 49.22 1.61 35.27
CA SER A 220 49.88 1.47 36.58
C SER A 220 49.05 1.96 37.77
N ARG A 221 48.01 2.80 37.57
CA ARG A 221 47.13 3.30 38.65
C ARG A 221 45.80 2.55 38.80
N PHE A 222 45.43 1.73 37.82
CA PHE A 222 44.15 1.00 37.85
C PHE A 222 44.22 -0.20 38.81
N LEU A 223 45.27 -1.02 38.68
CA LEU A 223 45.50 -2.23 39.49
C LEU A 223 45.48 -2.00 41.02
N PRO A 224 46.26 -1.05 41.61
CA PRO A 224 46.26 -0.86 43.07
C PRO A 224 44.90 -0.37 43.60
N THR A 225 44.15 0.39 42.79
CA THR A 225 42.83 0.91 43.17
C THR A 225 41.79 -0.22 43.27
N VAL A 226 41.78 -1.15 42.30
CA VAL A 226 40.90 -2.33 42.32
C VAL A 226 41.25 -3.27 43.47
N ILE A 227 42.54 -3.50 43.75
CA ILE A 227 42.98 -4.37 44.85
C ILE A 227 42.57 -3.79 46.21
N ASN A 228 42.65 -2.47 46.42
CA ASN A 228 42.22 -1.85 47.67
C ASN A 228 40.68 -1.88 47.84
N LEU A 229 39.91 -1.76 46.77
CA LEU A 229 38.45 -1.95 46.81
C LEU A 229 38.07 -3.40 47.12
N LEU A 230 38.76 -4.38 46.51
CA LEU A 230 38.55 -5.80 46.80
C LEU A 230 38.92 -6.18 48.23
N LYS A 231 40.03 -5.63 48.77
CA LYS A 231 40.37 -5.79 50.20
C LYS A 231 39.28 -5.25 51.10
N ARG A 232 38.84 -4.00 50.87
CA ARG A 232 37.82 -3.36 51.69
C ARG A 232 36.49 -4.13 51.67
N LEU A 233 36.09 -4.63 50.49
CA LEU A 233 34.90 -5.49 50.35
C LEU A 233 35.07 -6.87 51.01
N ALA A 234 36.28 -7.44 51.03
CA ALA A 234 36.55 -8.70 51.71
C ALA A 234 36.58 -8.53 53.25
N GLU A 235 37.19 -7.46 53.74
CA GLU A 235 37.21 -7.08 55.16
C GLU A 235 35.78 -6.82 55.68
N GLU A 236 34.98 -6.07 54.92
CA GLU A 236 33.57 -5.76 55.24
C GLU A 236 32.63 -6.98 55.09
N ALA A 237 33.06 -8.03 54.38
CA ALA A 237 32.35 -9.31 54.29
C ALA A 237 32.73 -10.33 55.38
N GLN A 238 33.77 -10.10 56.20
CA GLN A 238 34.41 -11.17 56.98
C GLN A 238 34.63 -10.90 58.49
N GLY A 239 34.09 -9.83 59.07
CA GLY A 239 33.93 -9.78 60.53
C GLY A 239 33.46 -8.47 61.16
N HIS A 240 32.42 -8.56 62.00
CA HIS A 240 32.07 -7.53 62.97
C HIS A 240 31.84 -8.21 64.34
N GLN A 241 32.80 -8.04 65.27
CA GLN A 241 32.65 -8.38 66.68
C GLN A 241 33.35 -7.31 67.55
N THR A 242 32.67 -6.85 68.59
CA THR A 242 33.16 -5.90 69.61
C THR A 242 33.68 -6.63 70.85
N PRO A 243 34.40 -5.95 71.76
CA PRO A 243 33.75 -5.57 73.03
C PRO A 243 34.28 -4.29 73.75
N GLU A 244 33.38 -3.62 74.52
CA GLU A 244 33.48 -3.04 75.90
C GLU A 244 34.78 -2.40 76.49
N SER A 245 34.79 -1.48 77.49
CA SER A 245 33.82 -0.67 78.30
C SER A 245 34.64 0.34 79.19
N PRO A 246 34.13 1.06 80.23
CA PRO A 246 32.76 1.44 80.67
C PRO A 246 32.58 2.98 80.94
N GLY A 247 31.37 3.45 81.33
CA GLY A 247 31.11 4.91 81.51
C GLY A 247 29.88 5.44 82.29
N GLN A 248 29.29 4.70 83.24
CA GLN A 248 28.52 5.17 84.42
C GLN A 248 27.34 6.21 84.33
N GLN A 249 26.10 5.72 84.55
CA GLN A 249 24.94 6.34 85.29
C GLN A 249 24.26 7.64 84.76
N SER A 250 22.95 7.91 84.97
CA SER A 250 21.86 7.25 85.73
C SER A 250 20.45 7.68 85.27
N SER A 251 19.46 6.76 85.32
CA SER A 251 17.97 6.97 85.41
C SER A 251 17.25 7.84 84.34
N VAL A 252 15.99 7.63 83.93
CA VAL A 252 14.81 6.86 84.39
C VAL A 252 14.02 6.42 83.11
N ALA A 253 12.96 5.59 83.07
CA ALA A 253 12.10 4.91 84.06
C ALA A 253 11.49 3.59 83.49
N PHE A 254 10.65 2.92 84.28
CA PHE A 254 9.74 1.79 83.94
C PHE A 254 8.28 2.32 83.95
N GLN A 255 7.19 1.66 83.51
CA GLN A 255 6.86 0.32 82.99
C GLN A 255 5.56 0.44 82.14
N SER A 256 5.17 -0.46 81.22
CA SER A 256 4.39 -1.68 81.51
C SER A 256 4.01 -2.45 80.22
N PHE A 257 3.71 -3.76 80.35
CA PHE A 257 2.96 -4.59 79.37
C PHE A 257 1.51 -4.09 79.20
N ARG A 258 0.70 -4.47 78.18
CA ARG A 258 0.26 -5.84 77.79
C ARG A 258 -0.54 -5.88 76.46
N ASN A 259 -0.67 -7.08 75.84
CA ASN A 259 -1.51 -7.45 74.67
C ASN A 259 -3.00 -6.99 74.80
N GLN A 260 -3.89 -6.93 73.78
CA GLN A 260 -4.27 -7.98 72.80
C GLN A 260 -5.47 -7.56 71.87
N THR A 261 -5.55 -8.11 70.64
CA THR A 261 -6.77 -8.38 69.79
C THR A 261 -7.51 -7.29 68.96
N GLN A 262 -8.12 -7.79 67.87
CA GLN A 262 -9.08 -7.28 66.85
C GLN A 262 -10.49 -6.90 67.40
N PRO A 263 -11.50 -6.34 66.65
CA PRO A 263 -11.86 -6.65 65.23
C PRO A 263 -12.43 -5.49 64.33
N SER A 264 -13.12 -5.90 63.24
CA SER A 264 -13.82 -5.21 62.11
C SER A 264 -14.84 -4.07 62.47
N ALA A 265 -15.58 -3.37 61.58
CA ALA A 265 -16.03 -3.51 60.17
C ALA A 265 -16.58 -2.15 59.62
N THR A 266 -17.19 -1.95 58.42
CA THR A 266 -16.91 -2.28 56.99
C THR A 266 -17.99 -1.60 56.09
N SER A 267 -17.63 -0.92 54.97
CA SER A 267 -18.57 -0.41 53.92
C SER A 267 -17.84 -0.12 52.59
N SER A 268 -18.44 -0.12 51.38
CA SER A 268 -19.69 -0.70 50.83
C SER A 268 -19.64 -0.65 49.28
N ILE A 269 -20.29 -1.56 48.53
CA ILE A 269 -20.03 -1.81 47.08
C ILE A 269 -21.32 -1.91 46.23
N PRO A 270 -21.40 -1.20 45.08
CA PRO A 270 -21.69 -1.78 43.74
C PRO A 270 -20.48 -1.57 42.78
N GLU A 271 -20.21 -2.30 41.70
CA GLU A 271 -20.94 -2.71 40.45
C GLU A 271 -20.99 -1.62 39.35
N SER A 272 -20.66 -1.90 38.08
CA SER A 272 -21.08 -3.08 37.29
C SER A 272 -20.15 -3.41 36.10
N SER A 273 -20.30 -4.62 35.54
CA SER A 273 -19.62 -5.09 34.32
C SER A 273 -20.55 -5.10 33.12
N VAL A 274 -20.04 -4.77 31.91
CA VAL A 274 -20.77 -4.94 30.64
C VAL A 274 -19.98 -5.85 29.71
N SER A 275 -20.63 -6.89 29.20
CA SER A 275 -20.09 -7.80 28.19
C SER A 275 -20.33 -7.27 26.77
N SER A 276 -19.42 -7.58 25.85
CA SER A 276 -19.66 -7.52 24.41
C SER A 276 -19.12 -8.76 23.70
N ASN A 277 -20.00 -9.75 23.52
CA ASN A 277 -19.75 -10.83 22.56
C ASN A 277 -19.79 -10.25 21.14
N VAL A 278 -18.73 -10.43 20.35
CA VAL A 278 -18.79 -10.28 18.89
C VAL A 278 -18.49 -11.63 18.26
N CYS A 279 -19.54 -12.33 17.84
CA CYS A 279 -19.42 -13.49 16.97
C CYS A 279 -19.20 -12.99 15.54
N VAL A 280 -18.14 -13.44 14.88
CA VAL A 280 -17.98 -13.35 13.43
C VAL A 280 -18.17 -14.75 12.89
N SER A 281 -19.25 -14.98 12.16
CA SER A 281 -19.48 -16.26 11.47
C SER A 281 -18.45 -16.46 10.37
N ASP A 282 -17.72 -17.56 10.44
CA ASP A 282 -16.90 -18.04 9.32
C ASP A 282 -17.83 -18.57 8.21
N GLY A 283 -18.21 -17.67 7.30
CA GLY A 283 -19.06 -17.97 6.15
C GLY A 283 -18.29 -18.68 5.05
N GLY A 284 -17.86 -19.91 5.29
CA GLY A 284 -17.12 -20.73 4.33
C GLY A 284 -17.87 -20.91 3.01
N ILE A 285 -17.44 -20.20 1.96
CA ILE A 285 -18.00 -20.33 0.61
C ILE A 285 -17.48 -21.62 -0.04
N GLU A 286 -18.35 -22.59 -0.26
CA GLU A 286 -18.03 -23.82 -0.99
C GLU A 286 -17.61 -23.50 -2.43
N TYR A 287 -16.33 -23.72 -2.74
CA TYR A 287 -15.79 -23.53 -4.09
C TYR A 287 -16.11 -24.73 -5.00
N SER A 288 -17.41 -24.94 -5.26
CA SER A 288 -17.91 -25.99 -6.16
C SER A 288 -17.31 -25.86 -7.56
N SER A 289 -16.32 -26.70 -7.85
CA SER A 289 -15.64 -26.73 -9.15
C SER A 289 -16.50 -27.49 -10.18
N PRO A 290 -16.78 -26.91 -11.36
CA PRO A 290 -17.61 -27.58 -12.36
C PRO A 290 -16.85 -28.74 -13.02
N ASN A 291 -17.32 -29.96 -12.79
CA ASN A 291 -16.78 -31.15 -13.45
C ASN A 291 -16.92 -31.05 -14.97
N PHE A 292 -15.78 -31.09 -15.68
CA PHE A 292 -15.74 -31.10 -17.13
C PHE A 292 -16.16 -32.48 -17.68
N THR A 293 -17.47 -32.68 -17.86
CA THR A 293 -18.03 -33.91 -18.43
C THR A 293 -17.62 -34.05 -19.91
N GLN A 294 -16.47 -34.69 -20.14
CA GLN A 294 -15.89 -34.89 -21.47
C GLN A 294 -16.76 -35.82 -22.32
N ARG A 295 -17.76 -35.26 -23.01
CA ARG A 295 -18.66 -35.99 -23.90
C ARG A 295 -17.94 -36.48 -25.17
N ARG A 296 -17.24 -37.61 -25.04
CA ARG A 296 -16.51 -38.31 -26.10
C ARG A 296 -17.48 -38.76 -27.21
N ARG A 297 -17.58 -37.97 -28.29
CA ARG A 297 -18.24 -38.39 -29.54
C ARG A 297 -17.33 -39.35 -30.29
N ASN A 298 -17.56 -40.65 -30.16
CA ASN A 298 -17.00 -41.62 -31.10
C ASN A 298 -17.86 -41.62 -32.37
N THR A 299 -17.42 -40.92 -33.41
CA THR A 299 -17.91 -41.15 -34.78
C THR A 299 -17.46 -42.53 -35.24
N LYS A 300 -18.37 -43.31 -35.84
CA LYS A 300 -18.08 -44.66 -36.35
C LYS A 300 -18.24 -44.67 -37.87
N THR A 301 -17.11 -44.84 -38.55
CA THR A 301 -16.92 -45.13 -39.98
C THR A 301 -15.73 -46.07 -40.05
#